data_AF-A0A167H4E3-F1
#
_entry.id   AF-A0A167H4E3-F1
#
_cell.length_a   1.000
_cell.length_b   1.000
_cell.length_c   1.000
_cell.angle_alpha   90.00
_cell.angle_beta   90.00
_cell.angle_gamma   90.00
#
_symmetry.space_group_name_H-M   'P 1'
#
loop_
_entity.id
_entity.type
_entity.pdbx_description
1 polymer ?
#
loop_
_entity_poly.entity_id
_entity_poly.type
_entity_poly.pdbx_seq_one_letter_code
_entity_poly.pdbx_strand_id
1 'polypeptide(L)'
;MFSTLYFITLLVFIFMIIRDATFLRGGPKDYASSEAETRHHLGNKAFTLMIRRKNIERMADSTKKYEALVQWNEDVETFYELCDELVESSNKSQNLIKFPIVK
;
A
#
# COMPACT_ATOMS: atom_id res chain seq x y z
N MET A 1 40.34 -4.94 -37.16
CA MET A 1 40.47 -5.58 -35.83
C MET A 1 40.01 -4.70 -34.65
N PHE A 2 39.89 -3.37 -34.79
CA PHE A 2 39.41 -2.49 -33.70
C PHE A 2 37.89 -2.54 -33.44
N SER A 3 37.08 -2.81 -34.46
CA SER A 3 35.60 -2.83 -34.35
C SER A 3 35.06 -3.97 -33.48
N THR A 4 35.69 -5.14 -33.52
CA THR A 4 35.27 -6.30 -32.71
C THR A 4 35.57 -6.10 -31.23
N LEU A 5 36.72 -5.51 -30.90
CA LEU A 5 37.08 -5.15 -29.51
C LEU A 5 36.09 -4.15 -28.91
N TYR A 6 35.71 -3.12 -29.68
CA TYR A 6 34.71 -2.14 -29.26
C TYR A 6 33.34 -2.78 -29.00
N PHE A 7 32.94 -3.73 -29.84
CA PHE A 7 31.66 -4.42 -29.67
C PHE A 7 31.63 -5.30 -28.42
N ILE A 8 32.75 -5.97 -28.11
CA ILE A 8 32.88 -6.79 -26.91
C ILE A 8 32.83 -5.94 -25.65
N THR A 9 33.56 -4.82 -25.60
CA THR A 9 33.53 -3.93 -24.43
C THR A 9 32.17 -3.28 -24.24
N LEU A 10 31.47 -2.94 -25.32
CA LEU A 10 30.10 -2.42 -25.28
C LEU A 10 29.12 -3.45 -24.67
N LEU A 11 29.22 -4.72 -25.07
CA LEU A 11 28.38 -5.79 -24.53
C LEU A 11 28.61 -6.01 -23.03
N VAL A 12 29.88 -5.99 -22.59
CA VAL A 12 30.22 -6.11 -21.16
C VAL A 12 29.65 -4.93 -20.37
N PHE A 13 29.73 -3.72 -20.91
CA PHE A 13 29.21 -2.52 -20.26
C PHE A 13 27.67 -2.55 -20.13
N ILE A 14 26.98 -2.95 -21.20
CA ILE A 14 25.52 -3.13 -21.19
C ILE A 14 25.12 -4.18 -20.15
N PHE A 15 25.84 -5.30 -20.08
CA PHE A 15 25.56 -6.35 -19.10
C PHE A 15 25.76 -5.85 -17.65
N MET A 16 26.82 -5.09 -17.38
CA MET A 16 27.04 -4.49 -16.06
C MET A 16 25.91 -3.53 -15.66
N ILE A 17 25.45 -2.68 -16.59
CA ILE A 17 24.31 -1.78 -16.32
C ILE A 17 23.04 -2.56 -16.03
N ILE A 18 22.73 -3.62 -16.78
CA ILE A 18 21.54 -4.45 -16.55
C ILE A 18 21.63 -5.18 -15.20
N ARG A 19 22.80 -5.70 -14.84
CA ARG A 19 23.03 -6.36 -13.54
C ARG A 19 22.86 -5.37 -12.38
N ASP A 20 23.42 -4.18 -12.48
CA ASP A 20 23.32 -3.20 -11.41
C ASP A 20 21.90 -2.60 -11.34
N ALA A 21 21.22 -2.43 -12.48
CA ALA A 21 19.80 -2.03 -12.51
C ALA A 21 18.87 -3.10 -11.93
N THR A 22 19.16 -4.38 -12.13
CA THR A 22 18.43 -5.48 -11.50
C THR A 22 18.74 -5.61 -10.01
N PHE A 23 19.94 -5.28 -9.56
CA PHE A 23 20.27 -5.17 -8.14
C PHE A 23 19.54 -3.98 -7.47
N LEU A 24 19.46 -2.82 -8.16
CA LEU A 24 18.67 -1.67 -7.72
C LEU A 24 17.16 -1.96 -7.71
N ARG A 25 16.64 -2.74 -8.67
CA ARG A 25 15.26 -3.26 -8.66
C ARG A 25 15.05 -4.44 -7.71
N GLY A 26 16.13 -5.07 -7.26
CA GLY A 26 16.18 -6.20 -6.34
C GLY A 26 16.49 -5.80 -4.90
N GLY A 27 16.40 -4.50 -4.57
CA GLY A 27 16.24 -4.06 -3.18
C GLY A 27 15.12 -4.87 -2.49
N PRO A 28 15.21 -5.12 -1.19
CA PRO A 28 14.62 -6.29 -0.55
C PRO A 28 13.14 -6.45 -0.93
N LYS A 29 12.84 -7.57 -1.59
CA LYS A 29 11.47 -8.02 -1.86
C LYS A 29 10.64 -8.13 -0.58
N ASP A 30 11.31 -8.14 0.57
CA ASP A 30 10.76 -8.25 1.92
C ASP A 30 9.99 -6.99 2.37
N TYR A 31 10.09 -5.86 1.67
CA TYR A 31 9.27 -4.68 1.98
C TYR A 31 7.85 -4.73 1.40
N ALA A 32 7.51 -5.72 0.57
CA ALA A 32 6.26 -5.70 -0.20
C ALA A 32 5.20 -6.75 0.16
N SER A 33 5.45 -7.72 1.05
CA SER A 33 4.59 -8.92 1.13
C SER A 33 3.81 -9.14 2.42
N SER A 34 3.64 -8.13 3.27
CA SER A 34 2.70 -8.21 4.40
C SER A 34 1.86 -6.95 4.51
N GLU A 35 2.49 -5.78 4.62
CA GLU A 35 1.75 -4.53 4.78
C GLU A 35 0.92 -4.13 3.55
N ALA A 36 1.41 -4.43 2.33
CA ALA A 36 0.71 -4.07 1.10
C ALA A 36 -0.61 -4.84 0.92
N GLU A 37 -0.65 -6.11 1.32
CA GLU A 37 -1.86 -6.96 1.23
C GLU A 37 -2.93 -6.49 2.23
N THR A 38 -2.54 -6.18 3.48
CA THR A 38 -3.44 -5.55 4.46
C THR A 38 -3.94 -4.16 4.02
N ARG A 39 -3.09 -3.33 3.42
CA ARG A 39 -3.49 -2.00 2.93
C ARG A 39 -4.46 -2.08 1.74
N HIS A 40 -4.28 -3.06 0.84
CA HIS A 40 -5.23 -3.32 -0.24
C HIS A 40 -6.60 -3.82 0.30
N HIS A 41 -6.61 -4.64 1.34
CA HIS A 41 -7.84 -5.06 2.02
C HIS A 41 -8.56 -3.91 2.75
N LEU A 42 -7.83 -3.02 3.44
CA LEU A 42 -8.42 -1.84 4.06
C LEU A 42 -9.04 -0.89 3.02
N GLY A 43 -8.35 -0.65 1.91
CA GLY A 43 -8.86 0.17 0.81
C GLY A 43 -10.15 -0.38 0.21
N ASN A 44 -10.23 -1.71 0.03
CA ASN A 44 -11.44 -2.36 -0.46
C ASN A 44 -12.60 -2.31 0.55
N LYS A 45 -12.29 -2.44 1.85
CA LYS A 45 -13.28 -2.31 2.93
C LYS A 45 -13.84 -0.88 3.01
N ALA A 46 -12.99 0.14 2.92
CA ALA A 46 -13.40 1.55 2.84
C ALA A 46 -14.30 1.82 1.62
N PHE A 47 -13.91 1.30 0.45
CA PHE A 47 -14.70 1.44 -0.78
C PHE A 47 -16.09 0.79 -0.65
N THR A 48 -16.15 -0.40 -0.06
CA THR A 48 -17.40 -1.12 0.18
C THR A 48 -18.32 -0.36 1.13
N LEU A 49 -17.79 0.21 2.22
CA LEU A 49 -18.54 1.06 3.15
C LEU A 49 -19.09 2.31 2.45
N MET A 50 -18.30 2.94 1.57
CA MET A 50 -18.74 4.11 0.81
C MET A 50 -19.88 3.78 -0.17
N ILE A 51 -19.80 2.67 -0.90
CA ILE A 51 -20.89 2.24 -1.78
C ILE A 51 -22.14 1.90 -0.95
N ARG A 52 -21.98 1.16 0.15
CA ARG A 52 -23.10 0.81 1.03
C ARG A 52 -23.82 2.05 1.54
N ARG A 53 -23.09 3.10 1.92
CA ARG A 53 -23.66 4.40 2.30
C ARG A 53 -24.54 5.00 1.21
N LYS A 54 -24.01 5.06 -0.02
CA LYS A 54 -24.73 5.60 -1.19
C LYS A 54 -26.00 4.80 -1.49
N ASN A 55 -25.99 3.49 -1.26
CA ASN A 55 -27.17 2.64 -1.45
C ASN A 55 -28.23 2.89 -0.37
N ILE A 56 -27.82 3.09 0.88
CA ILE A 56 -28.73 3.44 1.98
C ILE A 56 -29.40 4.79 1.74
N GLU A 57 -28.68 5.76 1.19
CA GLU A 57 -29.23 7.08 0.86
C GLU A 57 -30.38 7.00 -0.16
N ARG A 58 -30.32 6.03 -1.07
CA ARG A 58 -31.33 5.76 -2.10
C ARG A 58 -32.54 4.96 -1.60
N MET A 59 -32.53 4.49 -0.35
CA MET A 59 -33.68 3.76 0.21
C MET A 59 -34.88 4.71 0.38
N ALA A 60 -36.04 4.26 -0.09
CA ALA A 60 -37.30 5.00 0.00
C ALA A 60 -37.98 4.87 1.37
N ASP A 61 -37.83 3.73 2.03
CA ASP A 61 -38.38 3.46 3.37
C ASP A 61 -37.51 4.13 4.45
N SER A 62 -38.08 5.11 5.15
CA SER A 62 -37.36 5.90 6.16
C SER A 62 -36.94 5.08 7.39
N THR A 63 -37.72 4.07 7.76
CA THR A 63 -37.44 3.24 8.96
C THR A 63 -36.28 2.30 8.67
N LYS A 64 -36.35 1.58 7.53
CA LYS A 64 -35.25 0.71 7.08
C LYS A 64 -33.98 1.49 6.76
N LYS A 65 -34.13 2.71 6.24
CA LYS A 65 -33.00 3.61 6.02
C LYS A 65 -32.32 3.96 7.34
N TYR A 66 -33.09 4.32 8.37
CA TYR A 66 -32.51 4.62 9.69
C TYR A 66 -31.78 3.42 10.30
N GLU A 67 -32.40 2.24 10.29
CA GLU A 67 -31.78 1.00 10.78
C GLU A 67 -30.48 0.68 10.04
N ALA A 68 -30.49 0.78 8.70
CA ALA A 68 -29.31 0.56 7.89
C ALA A 68 -28.21 1.61 8.11
N LEU A 69 -28.57 2.86 8.44
CA LEU A 69 -27.62 3.92 8.79
C LEU A 69 -26.94 3.66 10.13
N VAL A 70 -27.69 3.17 11.12
CA VAL A 70 -27.13 2.80 12.44
C VAL A 70 -26.13 1.66 12.27
N GLN A 71 -26.51 0.59 11.59
CA GLN A 71 -25.61 -0.54 11.33
C GLN A 71 -24.37 -0.12 10.53
N TRP A 72 -24.53 0.74 9.53
CA TRP A 72 -23.39 1.26 8.78
C TRP A 72 -22.44 2.08 9.67
N ASN A 73 -22.96 2.80 10.66
CA ASN A 73 -22.14 3.58 11.57
C ASN A 73 -21.29 2.69 12.49
N GLU A 74 -21.86 1.59 13.00
CA GLU A 74 -21.12 0.56 13.75
C GLU A 74 -20.02 -0.09 12.89
N ASP A 75 -20.34 -0.41 11.62
CA ASP A 75 -19.37 -0.95 10.68
C ASP A 75 -18.23 0.03 10.34
N VAL A 76 -18.48 1.34 10.43
CA VAL A 76 -17.48 2.39 10.24
C VAL A 76 -16.60 2.56 11.48
N GLU A 77 -17.17 2.49 12.68
CA GLU A 77 -16.44 2.55 13.95
C GLU A 77 -15.44 1.40 14.06
N THR A 78 -15.90 0.17 13.80
CA THR A 78 -15.02 -1.01 13.74
C THR A 78 -13.95 -0.92 12.63
N PHE A 79 -14.22 -0.19 11.54
CA PHE A 79 -13.21 0.07 10.52
C PHE A 79 -12.15 1.08 10.99
N TYR A 80 -12.52 2.09 11.76
CA TYR A 80 -11.57 3.04 12.33
C TYR A 80 -10.67 2.37 13.38
N GLU A 81 -11.21 1.50 14.23
CA GLU A 81 -10.40 0.72 15.18
C GLU A 81 -9.32 -0.10 14.47
N LEU A 82 -9.68 -0.78 13.37
CA LEU A 82 -8.71 -1.51 12.55
C LEU A 82 -7.65 -0.61 11.92
N CYS A 83 -8.01 0.62 11.54
CA CYS A 83 -7.04 1.59 11.02
C CYS A 83 -6.06 2.01 12.12
N ASP A 84 -6.55 2.27 13.33
CA ASP A 84 -5.74 2.69 14.47
C ASP A 84 -4.78 1.58 14.91
N GLU A 85 -5.24 0.33 14.96
CA GLU A 85 -4.38 -0.84 15.22
C GLU A 85 -3.27 -1.00 14.17
N LEU A 86 -3.57 -0.74 12.90
CA LEU A 86 -2.58 -0.79 11.81
C LEU A 86 -1.54 0.34 11.96
N VAL A 87 -1.97 1.54 12.35
CA VAL A 87 -1.07 2.68 12.59
C VAL A 87 -0.19 2.40 13.82
N GLU A 88 -0.75 1.86 14.90
CA GLU A 88 0.02 1.54 16.11
C GLU A 88 1.03 0.41 15.87
N SER A 89 0.64 -0.63 15.13
CA SER A 89 1.54 -1.72 14.75
C SER A 89 2.65 -1.27 13.78
N SER A 90 2.34 -0.37 12.84
CA SER A 90 3.35 0.24 11.96
C SER A 90 4.33 1.14 12.72
N ASN A 91 3.86 1.90 13.71
CA ASN A 91 4.74 2.71 14.56
C ASN A 91 5.65 1.85 15.46
N LYS A 92 5.21 0.66 15.88
CA LYS A 92 6.04 -0.29 16.65
C LYS A 92 7.07 -1.03 15.79
N SER A 93 6.79 -1.28 14.51
CA SER A 93 7.73 -1.96 13.59
C SER A 93 8.80 -1.04 13.00
N GLN A 94 8.60 0.28 13.11
CA GLN A 94 9.52 1.28 12.61
C GLN A 94 10.73 1.48 13.55
N ASN A 95 11.73 0.61 13.41
CA ASN A 95 13.14 0.98 13.65
C ASN A 95 13.60 2.00 12.59
N LEU A 96 12.91 3.13 12.47
CA LEU A 96 13.33 4.21 11.61
C LEU A 96 14.55 4.88 12.24
N ILE A 97 15.67 4.86 11.53
CA ILE A 97 16.85 5.66 11.84
C ILE A 97 16.41 7.12 11.88
N LYS A 98 16.32 7.68 13.08
CA LYS A 98 16.04 9.10 13.28
C LYS A 98 17.26 9.88 12.81
N PHE A 99 17.17 10.51 11.64
CA PHE A 99 18.19 11.48 11.23
C PHE A 99 18.00 12.76 12.05
N PRO A 100 19.08 13.29 12.66
CA PRO A 100 18.97 14.52 13.42
C PRO A 100 18.63 15.67 12.47
N ILE A 101 17.57 16.40 12.80
CA ILE A 101 17.23 17.66 12.13
C ILE A 101 18.26 18.68 12.63
N VAL A 102 19.25 18.98 11.80
CA VAL A 102 20.21 20.05 12.06
C VAL A 102 19.46 21.37 11.88
N LYS A 103 19.32 22.12 12.99
CA LYS A 103 18.80 23.49 13.02
C LYS A 103 19.79 24.48 12.43
#